data_AF-W7XXF2-F1
#
_entry.id   AF-W7XXF2-F1
#
_cell.length_a   1.000
_cell.length_b   1.000
_cell.length_c   1.000
_cell.angle_alpha   90.00
_cell.angle_beta   90.00
_cell.angle_gamma   90.00
#
_symmetry.space_group_name_H-M   'P 1'
#
loop_
_entity.id
_entity.type
_entity.pdbx_description
1 polymer ?
#
loop_
_entity_poly.entity_id
_entity_poly.type
_entity_poly.pdbx_seq_one_letter_code
_entity_poly.pdbx_strand_id
1 'polypeptide(L)' 'MMADSIEAASRSLKNYTDEAIDKLVENIVNAQIKEGQFFNAPITFREITTAKSVFKKKLKNIYHARVSYPEVKKKK' A
#
# COMPACT_ATOMS: atom_id res chain seq x y z
N MET A 1 -2.30 12.13 -7.57
CA MET A 1 -3.20 10.97 -7.80
C MET A 1 -2.84 9.88 -6.80
N MET A 2 -3.79 9.32 -6.04
CA MET A 2 -3.50 8.39 -4.93
C MET A 2 -2.66 7.17 -5.34
N ALA A 3 -3.12 6.42 -6.33
CA ALA A 3 -2.50 5.15 -6.73
C ALA A 3 -1.08 5.34 -7.26
N ASP A 4 -0.87 6.37 -8.10
CA ASP A 4 0.43 6.72 -8.68
C ASP A 4 1.47 7.06 -7.59
N SER A 5 1.11 7.96 -6.67
CA SER A 5 1.99 8.34 -5.56
C SER A 5 2.34 7.15 -4.67
N ILE A 6 1.36 6.28 -4.39
CA ILE A 6 1.57 5.07 -3.59
C ILE A 6 2.49 4.08 -4.31
N GLU A 7 2.27 3.84 -5.60
CA GLU A 7 3.08 2.91 -6.41
C GLU A 7 4.54 3.39 -6.46
N ALA A 8 4.74 4.65 -6.84
CA ALA A 8 6.07 5.25 -6.95
C ALA A 8 6.82 5.21 -5.61
N ALA A 9 6.15 5.60 -4.52
CA ALA A 9 6.76 5.57 -3.19
C ALA A 9 7.03 4.13 -2.71
N SER A 10 6.15 3.17 -3.04
CA SER A 10 6.33 1.77 -2.64
C SER A 10 7.62 1.15 -3.17
N ARG A 11 8.08 1.56 -4.36
CA ARG A 11 9.32 1.08 -4.97
C ARG A 11 10.58 1.41 -4.16
N SER A 12 10.49 2.41 -3.28
CA SER A 12 11.60 2.85 -2.42
C SER A 12 11.60 2.23 -1.02
N LEU A 13 10.61 1.39 -0.70
CA LEU A 13 10.56 0.71 0.60
C LEU A 13 11.74 -0.26 0.75
N LYS A 14 12.47 -0.14 1.87
CA LYS A 14 13.57 -1.07 2.21
C LYS A 14 13.05 -2.47 2.51
N ASN A 15 11.87 -2.58 3.12
CA ASN A 15 11.18 -3.83 3.37
C ASN A 15 9.67 -3.65 3.20
N TYR A 16 8.99 -4.73 2.84
CA TYR A 16 7.56 -4.76 2.57
C TYR A 16 6.81 -5.40 3.73
N THR A 17 7.11 -5.00 4.97
CA THR A 17 6.33 -5.48 6.12
C THR A 17 4.92 -4.88 6.09
N ASP A 18 3.97 -5.58 6.70
CA ASP A 18 2.59 -5.10 6.83
C ASP A 18 2.52 -3.69 7.41
N GLU A 19 3.31 -3.42 8.45
CA GLU A 19 3.34 -2.10 9.09
C GLU A 19 3.98 -1.02 8.19
N ALA A 20 5.03 -1.36 7.43
CA ALA A 20 5.65 -0.43 6.49
C ALA A 20 4.69 -0.04 5.36
N ILE A 21 3.97 -1.02 4.79
CA ILE A 21 2.96 -0.78 3.75
C ILE A 21 1.82 0.07 4.31
N ASP A 22 1.34 -0.25 5.51
CA ASP A 22 0.25 0.49 6.14
C ASP A 22 0.65 1.95 6.38
N LYS A 23 1.80 2.21 6.99
CA LYS A 23 2.33 3.56 7.22
C LYS A 23 2.51 4.32 5.90
N LEU A 24 3.05 3.68 4.87
CA LEU A 24 3.24 4.30 3.55
C LEU A 24 1.91 4.82 2.99
N VAL A 25 0.90 3.96 2.94
CA VAL A 25 -0.42 4.32 2.38
C VAL A 25 -1.10 5.40 3.22
N GLU A 26 -1.07 5.28 4.55
CA GLU A 26 -1.66 6.29 5.43
C GLU A 26 -0.99 7.65 5.26
N ASN A 27 0.34 7.70 5.25
CA ASN A 27 1.08 8.97 5.17
C ASN A 27 0.80 9.71 3.86
N ILE A 28 0.82 9.01 2.73
CA ILE A 28 0.60 9.63 1.41
C ILE A 28 -0.84 10.18 1.31
N VAL A 29 -1.83 9.37 1.67
CA VAL A 29 -3.23 9.78 1.53
C VAL A 29 -3.58 10.88 2.53
N ASN A 30 -3.06 10.82 3.77
CA ASN A 30 -3.29 11.87 4.75
C ASN A 30 -2.60 13.18 4.37
N ALA A 31 -1.42 13.13 3.75
CA ALA A 31 -0.77 14.31 3.18
C ALA A 31 -1.64 14.95 2.07
N GLN A 32 -2.14 14.15 1.13
CA GLN A 32 -3.03 14.63 0.05
C GLN A 32 -4.33 15.25 0.60
N ILE A 33 -4.91 14.66 1.66
CA ILE A 33 -6.07 15.25 2.34
C ILE A 33 -5.70 16.60 2.98
N LYS A 34 -4.59 16.65 3.72
CA LYS A 34 -4.13 17.87 4.42
C LYS A 34 -3.82 19.01 3.45
N GLU A 35 -3.29 18.68 2.28
CA GLU A 35 -3.01 19.62 1.19
C GLU A 35 -4.27 20.05 0.41
N GLY A 36 -5.45 19.49 0.74
CA GLY A 36 -6.70 19.83 0.08
C GLY A 36 -6.82 19.28 -1.35
N GLN A 37 -6.04 18.27 -1.73
CA GLN A 37 -6.02 17.76 -3.11
C GLN A 37 -7.35 17.14 -3.56
N PHE A 38 -8.26 16.84 -2.63
CA PHE A 38 -9.59 16.30 -2.91
C PHE A 38 -10.72 17.35 -2.83
N PHE A 39 -10.39 18.63 -2.66
CA PHE A 39 -11.39 19.69 -2.41
C PHE A 39 -12.49 19.77 -3.48
N ASN A 40 -12.13 19.57 -4.75
CA ASN A 40 -13.07 19.60 -5.87
C ASN A 40 -13.44 18.21 -6.41
N ALA A 41 -13.14 17.14 -5.66
CA ALA A 41 -13.48 15.78 -6.07
C ALA A 41 -14.76 15.31 -5.36
N PRO A 42 -15.72 14.69 -6.06
CA PRO A 42 -16.91 14.10 -5.44
C PRO A 42 -16.55 12.74 -4.80
N ILE A 43 -15.69 12.76 -3.78
CA ILE A 43 -15.21 11.58 -3.08
C ILE A 43 -15.43 11.71 -1.57
N THR A 44 -15.94 10.67 -0.96
CA THR A 44 -16.21 10.60 0.47
C THR A 44 -15.04 10.00 1.24
N PHE A 45 -14.94 10.29 2.55
CA PHE A 45 -13.96 9.63 3.41
C PHE A 45 -14.12 8.11 3.47
N ARG A 46 -15.34 7.59 3.28
CA ARG A 46 -15.61 6.16 3.19
C ARG A 46 -14.94 5.55 1.96
N GLU A 47 -15.05 6.19 0.80
CA GLU A 47 -14.40 5.75 -0.43
C GLU A 47 -12.88 5.85 -0.33
N ILE A 48 -12.36 6.92 0.26
CA ILE A 48 -10.91 7.06 0.53
C ILE A 48 -10.43 5.92 1.43
N THR A 49 -11.15 5.60 2.50
CA THR A 49 -10.81 4.50 3.40
C THR A 49 -10.83 3.15 2.68
N THR A 50 -11.83 2.93 1.83
CA THR A 50 -11.92 1.73 1.00
C THR A 50 -10.73 1.63 0.03
N ALA A 51 -10.36 2.74 -0.61
CA ALA A 51 -9.19 2.80 -1.49
C ALA A 51 -7.89 2.48 -0.75
N LYS A 52 -7.66 3.05 0.45
CA LYS A 52 -6.52 2.72 1.32
C LYS A 52 -6.42 1.21 1.56
N SER A 53 -7.51 0.56 1.95
CA SER A 53 -7.54 -0.89 2.19
C SER A 53 -7.20 -1.69 0.93
N VAL A 54 -7.71 -1.28 -0.23
CA VAL A 54 -7.40 -1.92 -1.52
C VAL A 54 -5.91 -1.77 -1.85
N PHE A 55 -5.33 -0.58 -1.69
CA PHE A 55 -3.90 -0.36 -1.94
C PHE A 55 -3.02 -1.22 -1.04
N LYS A 56 -3.29 -1.24 0.28
CA LYS A 56 -2.57 -2.08 1.24
C LYS A 56 -2.60 -3.55 0.84
N LYS A 57 -3.79 -4.07 0.53
CA LYS A 57 -3.97 -5.47 0.08
C LYS A 57 -3.22 -5.75 -1.22
N LYS A 58 -3.26 -4.85 -2.20
CA LYS A 58 -2.59 -5.04 -3.49
C LYS A 58 -1.08 -5.01 -3.35
N LEU A 59 -0.52 -4.07 -2.58
CA LEU A 59 0.91 -4.02 -2.31
C LEU A 59 1.38 -5.28 -1.58
N LYS A 60 0.66 -5.72 -0.55
CA LYS A 60 0.94 -6.99 0.14
C LYS A 60 0.96 -8.15 -0.85
N ASN A 61 -0.06 -8.26 -1.70
CA ASN A 61 -0.08 -9.31 -2.72
C ASN A 61 1.08 -9.21 -3.70
N ILE A 62 1.43 -8.04 -4.23
CA ILE A 62 2.52 -7.89 -5.20
C ILE A 62 3.87 -8.29 -4.59
N TYR A 63 4.14 -7.86 -3.37
CA TYR A 63 5.45 -8.05 -2.73
C TYR A 63 5.55 -9.32 -1.87
N HIS A 64 4.43 -9.93 -1.47
CA HIS A 64 4.39 -11.25 -0.81
C HIS A 64 3.94 -12.41 -1.72
N ALA A 65 3.49 -12.18 -2.97
CA ALA A 65 3.14 -13.26 -3.90
C ALA A 65 4.34 -14.11 -4.34
N ARG A 66 5.58 -13.74 -3.97
CA ARG A 66 6.70 -14.67 -4.00
C ARG A 66 6.71 -15.50 -2.72
N VAL A 67 5.73 -16.39 -2.58
CA VAL A 67 5.85 -17.50 -1.63
C VAL A 67 7.07 -18.28 -2.08
N SER A 68 8.15 -18.21 -1.29
CA SER A 68 9.26 -19.16 -1.43
C SER A 68 8.64 -20.55 -1.35
N TYR A 69 8.89 -21.39 -2.37
CA TYR A 69 8.53 -22.80 -2.26
C TYR A 69 9.09 -23.31 -0.92
N PRO A 70 8.30 -24.08 -0.14
CA PRO A 70 8.80 -24.63 1.11
C PRO A 70 10.07 -25.40 0.81
N GLU A 71 11.16 -25.09 1.53
CA GLU A 71 12.40 -25.83 1.41
C GLU A 71 12.08 -27.30 1.69
N VAL A 72 12.19 -28.14 0.66
CA VAL A 72 12.07 -29.59 0.81
C VAL A 72 13.17 -30.00 1.77
N LYS A 73 12.81 -30.21 3.06
CA LYS A 73 13.74 -30.71 4.06
C LYS A 73 14.31 -32.03 3.53
N LYS A 74 15.54 -32.01 3.04
CA LYS A 74 16.30 -33.22 2.75
C LYS A 74 16.43 -33.96 4.08
N LYS A 75 15.69 -35.06 4.22
CA LYS A 75 15.93 -36.04 5.27
C LYS A 75 17.38 -36.51 5.09
N LYS A 76 18.21 -36.23 6.08
CA LYS A 76 19.41 -37.03 6.36
C LYS A 76 19.00 -38.17 7.26
#